data_AF-A0A832MW52-F1
#
_entry.id   AF-A0A832MW52-F1
#
_cell.length_a   1.000
_cell.length_b   1.000
_cell.length_c   1.000
_cell.angle_alpha   90.00
_cell.angle_beta   90.00
_cell.angle_gamma   90.00
#
_symmetry.space_group_name_H-M   'P 1'
#
loop_
_entity.id
_entity.type
_entity.pdbx_description
1 polymer ?
#
loop_
_entity_poly.entity_id
_entity_poly.type
_entity_poly.pdbx_seq_one_letter_code
_entity_poly.pdbx_strand_id
1 'polypeptide(L)'
;AYNRHAITAKMVNLIDFSKRNQLPLSFVSIKLLNLRKLYTSKGTEYTNQLLKTFVKFIEEQLSDTVARIELGKFLVVIFGKTVVQVQKQLESFQTIFNESEEHRNLKEIEMETNQFAWNGESVGEILEKV
;
A
#
# COMPACT_ATOMS: atom_id res chain seq x y z
N ALA A 1 14.34 -1.73 -6.52
CA ALA A 1 13.90 -2.81 -7.41
C ALA A 1 12.42 -3.11 -7.14
N TYR A 2 11.67 -3.59 -8.13
CA TYR A 2 10.30 -4.07 -7.91
C TYR A 2 10.38 -5.38 -7.15
N ASN A 3 9.72 -5.47 -5.99
CA ASN A 3 9.91 -6.58 -5.06
C ASN A 3 8.83 -7.66 -5.21
N ARG A 4 8.27 -7.83 -6.42
CA ARG A 4 7.14 -8.73 -6.67
C ARG A 4 7.40 -10.16 -6.16
N HIS A 5 8.58 -10.72 -6.45
CA HIS A 5 8.93 -12.06 -5.96
C HIS A 5 9.12 -12.13 -4.44
N ALA A 6 9.75 -11.11 -3.85
CA ALA A 6 9.97 -11.05 -2.40
C ALA A 6 8.66 -10.86 -1.62
N ILE A 7 7.71 -10.10 -2.17
CA ILE A 7 6.39 -9.97 -1.56
C ILE A 7 5.56 -11.23 -1.74
N THR A 8 5.65 -11.96 -2.85
CA THR A 8 4.94 -13.23 -3.03
C THR A 8 5.25 -14.20 -1.89
N ALA A 9 6.53 -14.41 -1.56
CA ALA A 9 6.92 -15.28 -0.46
C ALA A 9 6.38 -14.81 0.91
N LYS A 10 6.46 -13.49 1.18
CA LYS A 10 5.89 -12.92 2.41
C LYS A 10 4.37 -13.08 2.50
N MET A 11 3.67 -12.88 1.39
CA MET A 11 2.21 -13.05 1.32
C MET A 11 1.81 -14.50 1.53
N VAL A 12 2.53 -15.48 0.94
CA VAL A 12 2.29 -16.90 1.20
C VAL A 12 2.38 -17.18 2.70
N ASN A 13 3.45 -16.72 3.36
CA ASN A 13 3.63 -16.91 4.80
C ASN A 13 2.51 -16.26 5.63
N LEU A 14 2.07 -15.06 5.25
CA LEU A 14 1.00 -14.34 5.94
C LEU A 14 -0.37 -15.02 5.76
N ILE A 15 -0.65 -15.53 4.56
CA ILE A 15 -1.87 -16.30 4.27
C ILE A 15 -1.86 -17.60 5.09
N ASP A 16 -0.76 -18.34 5.09
CA ASP A 16 -0.66 -19.58 5.87
C ASP A 16 -0.79 -19.31 7.38
N PHE A 17 -0.20 -18.22 7.86
CA PHE A 17 -0.35 -17.81 9.24
C PHE A 17 -1.78 -17.37 9.59
N SER A 18 -2.45 -16.61 8.72
CA SER A 18 -3.87 -16.26 8.84
C SER A 18 -4.76 -17.50 8.91
N LYS A 19 -4.57 -18.46 8.00
CA LYS A 19 -5.28 -19.75 7.97
C LYS A 19 -5.12 -20.51 9.29
N ARG A 20 -3.88 -20.71 9.74
CA ARG A 20 -3.59 -21.51 10.95
C ARG A 20 -4.19 -20.91 12.21
N ASN A 21 -4.25 -19.58 12.30
CA ASN A 21 -4.70 -18.88 13.50
C ASN A 21 -6.14 -18.36 13.40
N GLN A 22 -6.84 -18.61 12.27
CA GLN A 22 -8.19 -18.09 12.01
C GLN A 22 -8.27 -16.56 12.16
N LEU A 23 -7.21 -15.85 11.77
CA LEU A 23 -7.12 -14.40 11.89
C LEU A 23 -7.47 -13.72 10.57
N PRO A 24 -8.24 -12.62 10.58
CA PRO A 24 -8.55 -11.87 9.37
C PRO A 24 -7.30 -11.40 8.65
N LEU A 25 -7.36 -11.41 7.32
CA LEU A 25 -6.32 -10.86 6.45
C LEU A 25 -7.01 -9.93 5.45
N SER A 26 -6.56 -8.69 5.40
CA SER A 26 -7.08 -7.68 4.48
C SER A 26 -5.94 -7.09 3.65
N PHE A 27 -6.29 -6.61 2.48
CA PHE A 27 -5.36 -5.99 1.55
C PHE A 27 -5.84 -4.59 1.19
N VAL A 28 -4.88 -3.69 1.00
CA VAL A 28 -5.12 -2.35 0.47
C VAL A 28 -4.22 -2.16 -0.76
N SER A 29 -4.85 -1.99 -1.92
CA SER A 29 -4.18 -1.49 -3.12
C SER A 29 -4.13 0.03 -3.07
N ILE A 30 -2.95 0.60 -3.30
CA ILE A 30 -2.72 2.04 -3.40
C ILE A 30 -2.09 2.32 -4.76
N LYS A 31 -2.76 3.14 -5.57
CA LYS A 31 -2.31 3.52 -6.90
C LYS A 31 -2.07 5.03 -6.96
N LEU A 32 -0.84 5.40 -7.30
CA LEU A 32 -0.44 6.79 -7.53
C LEU A 32 -0.80 7.20 -8.96
N LEU A 33 -1.55 8.28 -9.05
CA LEU A 33 -1.96 8.88 -10.30
C LEU A 33 -0.91 9.88 -10.78
N ASN A 34 -0.90 10.15 -12.09
CA ASN A 34 -0.14 11.24 -12.70
C ASN A 34 1.38 11.27 -12.41
N LEU A 35 2.00 10.15 -12.01
CA LEU A 35 3.45 10.09 -11.76
C LEU A 35 4.30 10.57 -12.95
N ARG A 36 3.87 10.28 -14.19
CA ARG A 36 4.58 10.76 -15.39
C ARG A 36 4.69 12.28 -15.41
N LYS A 37 3.63 13.00 -15.00
CA LYS A 37 3.62 14.46 -14.91
C LYS A 37 4.66 14.95 -13.89
N LEU A 38 4.78 14.30 -12.73
CA LEU A 38 5.79 14.61 -11.72
C LEU A 38 7.22 14.41 -12.24
N TYR A 39 7.47 13.26 -12.89
CA TYR A 39 8.78 13.00 -13.49
C TYR A 39 9.16 14.05 -14.54
N THR A 40 8.20 14.49 -15.37
CA THR A 40 8.45 15.52 -16.39
C THR A 40 8.61 16.92 -15.81
N SER A 41 7.85 17.30 -14.78
CA SER A 41 7.83 18.67 -14.25
C SER A 41 8.88 18.94 -13.16
N LYS A 42 9.22 17.93 -12.35
CA LYS A 42 10.14 18.06 -11.20
C LYS A 42 11.42 17.25 -11.37
N GLY A 43 11.48 16.38 -12.36
CA GLY A 43 12.63 15.53 -12.62
C GLY A 43 12.65 14.23 -11.81
N THR A 44 13.55 13.34 -12.22
CA THR A 44 13.68 11.97 -11.70
C THR A 44 14.14 11.93 -10.26
N GLU A 45 15.10 12.76 -9.87
CA GLU A 45 15.65 12.75 -8.51
C GLU A 45 14.58 13.13 -7.48
N TYR A 46 13.91 14.26 -7.70
CA TYR A 46 12.83 14.74 -6.83
C TYR A 46 11.71 13.70 -6.70
N THR A 47 11.22 13.20 -7.84
CA THR A 47 10.12 12.23 -7.84
C THR A 47 10.50 10.93 -7.11
N ASN A 48 11.74 10.47 -7.26
CA ASN A 48 12.21 9.28 -6.55
C ASN A 48 12.38 9.52 -5.03
N GLN A 49 12.81 10.71 -4.61
CA GLN A 49 12.84 11.08 -3.19
C GLN A 49 11.42 11.14 -2.62
N LEU A 50 10.50 11.76 -3.33
CA LEU A 50 9.09 11.86 -2.95
C LEU A 50 8.46 10.47 -2.80
N LEU A 51 8.70 9.55 -3.74
CA LEU A 51 8.24 8.15 -3.64
C LEU A 51 8.85 7.40 -2.45
N LYS A 52 10.10 7.68 -2.09
CA LYS A 52 10.72 7.07 -0.88
C LYS A 52 10.04 7.56 0.38
N THR A 53 9.75 8.86 0.47
CA THR A 53 9.01 9.45 1.60
C THR A 53 7.60 8.87 1.67
N PHE A 54 6.92 8.72 0.53
CA PHE A 54 5.59 8.12 0.47
C PHE A 54 5.57 6.67 0.99
N VAL A 55 6.56 5.86 0.62
CA VAL A 55 6.67 4.48 1.12
C VAL A 55 6.82 4.46 2.64
N LYS A 56 7.71 5.30 3.21
CA LYS A 56 7.87 5.41 4.66
C LYS A 56 6.56 5.81 5.35
N PHE A 57 5.85 6.79 4.78
CA PHE A 57 4.56 7.22 5.29
C PHE A 57 3.52 6.09 5.30
N ILE A 58 3.43 5.27 4.25
CA ILE A 58 2.54 4.10 4.25
C ILE A 58 2.95 3.10 5.34
N GLU A 59 4.25 2.81 5.45
CA GLU A 59 4.78 1.86 6.45
C GLU A 59 4.48 2.32 7.89
N GLU A 60 4.54 3.63 8.16
CA GLU A 60 4.24 4.21 9.47
C GLU A 60 2.74 4.17 9.81
N GLN A 61 1.85 4.30 8.82
CA GLN A 61 0.42 4.51 9.05
C GLN A 61 -0.46 3.27 8.86
N LEU A 62 -0.17 2.41 7.87
CA LEU A 62 -1.11 1.39 7.41
C LEU A 62 -0.76 -0.04 7.84
N SER A 63 0.49 -0.51 7.78
CA SER A 63 0.84 -1.86 8.27
C SER A 63 2.31 -2.25 8.16
N ASP A 64 2.60 -3.43 8.72
CA ASP A 64 3.92 -4.07 8.81
C ASP A 64 4.52 -4.52 7.47
N THR A 65 3.68 -4.77 6.45
CA THR A 65 4.15 -5.24 5.14
C THR A 65 3.57 -4.41 4.00
N VAL A 66 4.41 -3.54 3.46
CA VAL A 66 4.17 -2.76 2.25
C VAL A 66 4.98 -3.36 1.10
N ALA A 67 4.37 -3.46 -0.06
CA ALA A 67 5.04 -3.89 -1.27
C ALA A 67 4.76 -2.97 -2.43
N ARG A 68 5.79 -2.71 -3.22
CA ARG A 68 5.65 -2.04 -4.51
C ARG A 68 5.52 -3.09 -5.61
N ILE A 69 4.34 -3.20 -6.18
CA ILE A 69 4.02 -4.16 -7.23
C ILE A 69 4.48 -3.63 -8.60
N GLU A 70 4.23 -2.34 -8.87
CA GLU A 70 4.60 -1.65 -10.11
C GLU A 70 5.02 -0.20 -9.83
N LEU A 71 5.32 0.56 -10.89
CA LEU A 71 5.58 1.99 -10.75
C LEU A 71 4.29 2.69 -10.29
N GLY A 72 4.29 3.17 -9.04
CA GLY A 72 3.13 3.84 -8.46
C GLY A 72 2.03 2.91 -7.98
N LYS A 73 2.20 1.58 -8.01
CA LYS A 73 1.23 0.66 -7.40
C LYS A 73 1.83 -0.05 -6.20
N PHE A 74 1.13 0.02 -5.09
CA PHE A 74 1.51 -0.56 -3.82
C PHE A 74 0.41 -1.47 -3.29
N LEU A 75 0.83 -2.54 -2.62
CA LEU A 75 -0.04 -3.43 -1.88
C LEU A 75 0.38 -3.38 -0.42
N VAL A 76 -0.58 -3.08 0.45
CA VAL A 76 -0.40 -3.17 1.90
C VAL A 76 -1.16 -4.39 2.39
N VAL A 77 -0.48 -5.24 3.17
CA VAL A 77 -1.07 -6.41 3.79
C VAL A 77 -1.36 -6.10 5.24
N ILE A 78 -2.63 -6.17 5.64
CA ILE A 78 -3.08 -5.86 7.00
C ILE A 78 -3.57 -7.13 7.67
N PHE A 79 -2.84 -7.55 8.69
CA PHE A 79 -3.09 -8.77 9.43
C PHE A 79 -3.90 -8.52 10.71
N GLY A 80 -4.82 -9.43 11.04
CA GLY A 80 -5.55 -9.44 12.31
C GLY A 80 -6.62 -8.35 12.46
N LYS A 81 -6.89 -7.56 11.42
CA LYS A 81 -7.92 -6.50 11.41
C LYS A 81 -9.07 -6.86 10.50
N THR A 82 -10.29 -6.62 10.97
CA THR A 82 -11.52 -6.73 10.18
C THR A 82 -11.60 -5.62 9.13
N VAL A 83 -12.42 -5.82 8.09
CA VAL A 83 -12.65 -4.81 7.03
C VAL A 83 -13.06 -3.45 7.62
N VAL A 84 -13.91 -3.44 8.64
CA VAL A 84 -14.37 -2.19 9.29
C VAL A 84 -13.22 -1.47 10.00
N GLN A 85 -12.32 -2.21 10.66
CA GLN A 85 -11.15 -1.63 11.31
C GLN A 85 -10.14 -1.09 10.29
N VAL A 86 -9.95 -1.81 9.18
CA VAL A 86 -9.10 -1.38 8.07
C VAL A 86 -9.65 -0.12 7.42
N GLN A 87 -10.96 -0.06 7.18
CA GLN A 87 -11.62 1.11 6.63
C GLN A 87 -11.39 2.36 7.49
N LYS A 88 -11.57 2.25 8.81
CA LYS A 88 -11.29 3.36 9.74
C LYS A 88 -9.82 3.79 9.72
N GLN A 89 -8.91 2.82 9.60
CA GLN A 89 -7.48 3.10 9.48
C GLN A 89 -7.16 3.82 8.16
N LEU A 90 -7.81 3.46 7.05
CA LEU A 90 -7.67 4.13 5.77
C LEU A 90 -8.23 5.56 5.79
N GLU A 91 -9.37 5.78 6.44
CA GLU A 91 -9.93 7.12 6.64
C GLU A 91 -8.94 8.00 7.42
N SER A 92 -8.39 7.50 8.54
CA SER A 92 -7.37 8.23 9.30
C SER A 92 -6.11 8.50 8.47
N PHE A 93 -5.66 7.52 7.68
CA PHE A 93 -4.52 7.67 6.79
C PHE A 93 -4.76 8.78 5.74
N GLN A 94 -5.96 8.81 5.14
CA GLN A 94 -6.35 9.84 4.18
C GLN A 94 -6.41 11.22 4.83
N THR A 95 -6.95 11.35 6.05
CA THR A 95 -6.93 12.61 6.81
C THR A 95 -5.49 13.09 7.02
N ILE A 96 -4.61 12.22 7.55
CA ILE A 96 -3.21 12.58 7.82
C ILE A 96 -2.48 12.95 6.52
N PHE A 97 -2.69 12.19 5.44
CA PHE A 97 -2.08 12.46 4.14
C PHE A 97 -2.46 13.86 3.60
N ASN A 98 -3.72 14.27 3.77
CA ASN A 98 -4.22 15.54 3.26
C ASN A 98 -3.91 16.73 4.18
N GLU A 99 -3.88 16.52 5.49
CA GLU A 99 -3.82 17.60 6.48
C GLU A 99 -2.44 17.78 7.10
N SER A 100 -1.57 16.77 7.09
CA SER A 100 -0.25 16.86 7.74
C SER A 100 0.65 17.90 7.07
N GLU A 101 1.19 18.81 7.89
CA GLU A 101 2.24 19.75 7.48
C GLU A 101 3.63 19.09 7.44
N GLU A 102 3.84 18.04 8.23
CA GLU A 102 5.08 17.25 8.23
C GLU A 102 5.30 16.52 6.89
N HIS A 103 4.20 16.18 6.19
CA HIS A 103 4.22 15.51 4.90
C HIS A 103 3.72 16.39 3.76
N ARG A 104 3.89 17.71 3.86
CA ARG A 104 3.36 18.68 2.89
C ARG A 104 3.77 18.39 1.43
N ASN A 105 4.97 17.85 1.20
CA ASN A 105 5.42 17.45 -0.14
C ASN A 105 4.63 16.27 -0.71
N LEU A 106 4.11 15.36 0.12
CA LEU A 106 3.28 14.24 -0.33
C LEU A 106 1.94 14.70 -0.95
N LYS A 107 1.48 15.92 -0.66
CA LYS A 107 0.28 16.50 -1.28
C LYS A 107 0.41 16.70 -2.80
N GLU A 108 1.62 16.62 -3.36
CA GLU A 108 1.84 16.59 -4.82
C GLU A 108 1.49 15.23 -5.45
N ILE A 109 1.27 14.20 -4.64
CA ILE A 109 0.85 12.87 -5.08
C ILE A 109 -0.68 12.80 -5.04
N GLU A 110 -1.27 12.43 -6.17
CA GLU A 110 -2.65 12.00 -6.24
C GLU A 110 -2.70 10.47 -6.08
N MET A 111 -3.64 9.95 -5.29
CA MET A 111 -3.74 8.50 -5.06
C MET A 111 -5.18 7.97 -5.04
N GLU A 112 -5.34 6.74 -5.48
CA GLU A 112 -6.53 5.92 -5.33
C GLU A 112 -6.24 4.76 -4.37
N THR A 113 -7.17 4.47 -3.47
CA THR A 113 -7.06 3.35 -2.52
C THR A 113 -8.24 2.40 -2.68
N ASN A 114 -7.98 1.11 -2.79
CA ASN A 114 -9.00 0.06 -2.79
C ASN A 114 -8.69 -0.96 -1.70
N GLN A 115 -9.70 -1.36 -0.92
CA GLN A 115 -9.55 -2.38 0.12
C GLN A 115 -10.34 -3.64 -0.22
N PHE A 116 -9.82 -4.80 0.18
CA PHE A 116 -10.54 -6.06 0.07
C PHE A 116 -10.07 -7.06 1.13
N ALA A 117 -11.00 -7.89 1.62
CA ALA A 117 -10.68 -9.00 2.51
C ALA A 117 -10.17 -10.20 1.71
N TRP A 118 -9.30 -10.99 2.34
CA TRP A 118 -8.92 -12.30 1.85
C TRP A 118 -10.04 -13.31 2.14
N ASN A 119 -10.45 -14.05 1.11
CA ASN A 119 -11.55 -15.03 1.12
C ASN A 119 -11.12 -16.39 0.55
N GLY A 120 -9.84 -16.73 0.64
CA GLY A 120 -9.31 -18.02 0.16
C GLY A 120 -8.54 -17.95 -1.15
N GLU A 121 -8.42 -16.77 -1.77
CA GLU A 121 -7.69 -16.57 -3.02
C GLU A 121 -6.20 -16.91 -2.88
N SER A 122 -5.60 -17.39 -3.96
CA SER A 122 -4.16 -17.53 -4.12
C SER A 122 -3.47 -16.16 -4.20
N VAL A 123 -2.15 -16.13 -4.00
CA VAL A 123 -1.36 -14.89 -4.18
C VAL A 123 -1.46 -14.35 -5.61
N GLY A 124 -1.57 -15.22 -6.61
CA GLY A 124 -1.76 -14.81 -8.01
C GLY A 124 -3.05 -14.02 -8.19
N GLU A 125 -4.17 -14.57 -7.74
CA GLU A 125 -5.49 -13.94 -7.80
C GLU A 125 -5.55 -12.64 -6.98
N ILE A 126 -4.86 -12.56 -5.84
CA ILE A 126 -4.74 -11.30 -5.09
C ILE A 126 -4.02 -10.25 -5.91
N LEU A 127 -2.91 -10.60 -6.56
CA LEU A 127 -2.12 -9.66 -7.36
C LEU A 127 -2.85 -9.18 -8.63
N GLU A 128 -3.81 -9.96 -9.14
CA GLU A 128 -4.67 -9.53 -10.26
C GLU A 128 -5.69 -8.46 -9.85
N LYS A 129 -6.03 -8.36 -8.56
CA LYS A 129 -6.95 -7.34 -8.01
C LYS A 129 -6.26 -6.00 -7.69
N VAL A 130 -4.93 -5.90 -7.88
CA VAL A 130 -4.08 -4.76 -7.48
C VAL A 130 -3.70 -3.89 -8.67
#